data_AF-A0A2E7STZ1-F1
#
_entry.id   AF-A0A2E7STZ1-F1
#
_cell.length_a   1.000
_cell.length_b   1.000
_cell.length_c   1.000
_cell.angle_alpha   90.00
_cell.angle_beta   90.00
_cell.angle_gamma   90.00
#
_symmetry.space_group_name_H-M   'P 1'
#
loop_
_entity.id
_entity.type
_entity.pdbx_description
1 polymer ?
#
loop_
_entity_poly.entity_id
_entity_poly.type
_entity_poly.pdbx_seq_one_letter_code
_entity_poly.pdbx_strand_id
1 'polypeptide(L)'
;MLNRIFYFSIFMVATSLSQQLDIGIKELLSKRLLSEPKLYHYPPDPLFINRPFSLDMVTDIPDALIQSVSLLFKTDQMENYREISLKGSHGLYRFKVKTDEFPGKSINYFFVVYTNEGEIYGAPLDSKGIISPVKRKFLDPIQYYDRKKRLNQ
;
A
#
# COMPACT_ATOMS: atom_id res chain seq x y z
N MET A 1 59.15 -24.18 1.88
CA MET A 1 58.20 -23.12 2.28
C MET A 1 57.07 -23.09 1.26
N LEU A 2 55.84 -23.22 1.74
CA LEU A 2 54.62 -23.50 1.00
C LEU A 2 54.00 -22.19 0.52
N ASN A 3 53.59 -22.08 -0.75
CA ASN A 3 52.67 -21.02 -1.16
C ASN A 3 51.56 -21.62 -2.03
N ARG A 4 50.39 -21.83 -1.42
CA ARG A 4 49.15 -22.22 -2.08
C ARG A 4 48.23 -21.00 -2.04
N ILE A 5 48.03 -20.36 -3.19
CA ILE A 5 47.09 -19.26 -3.33
C ILE A 5 45.70 -19.89 -3.49
N PHE A 6 44.83 -19.67 -2.49
CA PHE A 6 43.42 -20.06 -2.54
C PHE A 6 42.64 -18.91 -3.18
N TYR A 7 42.03 -19.16 -4.34
CA TYR A 7 41.04 -18.25 -4.92
C TYR A 7 39.69 -18.50 -4.25
N PHE A 8 39.19 -17.53 -3.49
CA PHE A 8 37.85 -17.56 -2.93
C PHE A 8 36.89 -16.97 -3.97
N SER A 9 36.17 -17.83 -4.70
CA SER A 9 35.06 -17.40 -5.55
C SER A 9 33.86 -17.05 -4.67
N ILE A 10 33.56 -15.76 -4.57
CA ILE A 10 32.32 -15.28 -3.94
C ILE A 10 31.17 -15.62 -4.89
N PHE A 11 30.40 -16.64 -4.54
CA PHE A 11 29.14 -16.96 -5.22
C PHE A 11 28.09 -15.97 -4.70
N MET A 12 27.67 -15.01 -5.52
CA MET A 12 26.53 -14.14 -5.21
C MET A 12 25.26 -15.01 -5.21
N VAL A 13 24.74 -15.32 -4.02
CA VAL A 13 23.41 -15.91 -3.88
C VAL A 13 22.39 -14.80 -4.14
N ALA A 14 21.81 -14.79 -5.34
CA ALA A 14 20.67 -13.94 -5.65
C ALA A 14 19.46 -14.43 -4.84
N THR A 15 19.05 -13.66 -3.83
CA THR A 15 17.89 -13.98 -2.99
C THR A 15 16.58 -13.77 -3.75
N SER A 16 15.81 -14.84 -3.94
CA SER A 16 14.49 -14.90 -4.58
C SER A 16 13.35 -14.44 -3.64
N LEU A 17 13.43 -13.22 -3.09
CA LEU A 17 12.44 -12.71 -2.13
C LEU A 17 11.15 -12.17 -2.78
N SER A 18 11.14 -11.89 -4.09
CA SER A 18 10.02 -11.22 -4.76
C SER A 18 8.83 -12.13 -5.09
N GLN A 19 9.07 -13.42 -5.34
CA GLN A 19 8.01 -14.33 -5.82
C GLN A 19 6.98 -14.65 -4.74
N GLN A 20 7.42 -14.83 -3.49
CA GLN A 20 6.53 -15.19 -2.37
C GLN A 20 5.55 -14.06 -2.01
N LEU A 21 6.02 -12.80 -2.08
CA LEU A 21 5.18 -11.64 -1.81
C LEU A 21 4.07 -11.48 -2.86
N ASP A 22 4.38 -11.69 -4.14
CA ASP A 22 3.38 -11.57 -5.23
C ASP A 22 2.29 -12.65 -5.14
N ILE A 23 2.65 -13.88 -4.75
CA ILE A 23 1.68 -14.97 -4.54
C ILE A 23 0.71 -14.61 -3.39
N GLY A 24 1.22 -14.18 -2.24
CA GLY A 24 0.38 -13.81 -1.09
C GLY A 24 -0.56 -12.64 -1.39
N ILE A 25 -0.12 -11.68 -2.19
CA ILE A 25 -0.97 -10.54 -2.61
C ILE A 25 -2.08 -10.98 -3.57
N LYS A 26 -1.79 -11.88 -4.51
CA LYS A 26 -2.83 -12.43 -5.40
C LYS A 26 -3.88 -13.22 -4.61
N GLU A 27 -3.47 -13.94 -3.59
CA GLU A 27 -4.39 -14.61 -2.67
C GLU A 27 -5.26 -13.59 -1.94
N LEU A 28 -4.67 -12.56 -1.34
CA LEU A 28 -5.42 -11.48 -0.66
C LEU A 28 -6.45 -10.79 -1.57
N LEU A 29 -6.11 -10.55 -2.83
CA LEU A 29 -6.98 -9.89 -3.82
C LEU A 29 -8.09 -10.80 -4.37
N SER A 30 -8.05 -12.10 -4.10
CA SER A 30 -9.10 -13.06 -4.50
C SER A 30 -9.88 -13.62 -3.31
N LYS A 31 -9.34 -13.47 -2.09
CA LYS A 31 -9.96 -13.91 -0.85
C LYS A 31 -11.16 -13.04 -0.49
N ARG A 32 -12.28 -13.69 -0.19
CA ARG A 32 -13.42 -13.05 0.46
C ARG A 32 -13.09 -12.84 1.93
N LEU A 33 -13.03 -11.59 2.36
CA LEU A 33 -12.79 -11.19 3.74
C LEU A 33 -14.10 -11.06 4.51
N LEU A 34 -13.98 -10.96 5.84
CA LEU A 34 -15.13 -10.79 6.73
C LEU A 34 -15.92 -9.54 6.31
N SER A 35 -17.24 -9.69 6.21
CA SER A 35 -18.12 -8.74 5.50
C SER A 35 -18.49 -7.49 6.31
N GLU A 36 -18.25 -7.47 7.61
CA GLU A 36 -18.51 -6.27 8.42
C GLU A 36 -17.36 -5.27 8.21
N PRO A 37 -17.64 -4.02 7.78
CA PRO A 37 -16.61 -3.03 7.60
C PRO A 37 -16.06 -2.61 8.97
N LYS A 38 -15.00 -3.29 9.40
CA LYS A 38 -14.18 -2.90 10.55
C LYS A 38 -13.12 -1.86 10.18
N LEU A 39 -12.85 -1.72 8.88
CA LEU A 39 -11.85 -0.82 8.33
C LEU A 39 -12.51 0.23 7.44
N TYR A 40 -12.20 1.49 7.70
CA TYR A 40 -12.74 2.65 7.02
C TYR A 40 -11.61 3.43 6.36
N HIS A 41 -11.81 3.77 5.08
CA HIS A 41 -10.87 4.57 4.32
C HIS A 41 -11.62 5.44 3.31
N TYR A 42 -11.38 6.75 3.35
CA TYR A 42 -11.82 7.67 2.31
C TYR A 42 -10.60 8.20 1.55
N PRO A 43 -10.43 7.84 0.27
CA PRO A 43 -9.29 8.30 -0.52
C PRO A 43 -9.31 9.82 -0.67
N PRO A 44 -8.19 10.52 -0.41
CA PRO A 44 -8.06 11.93 -0.76
C PRO A 44 -8.24 12.13 -2.28
N ASP A 45 -8.96 13.18 -2.65
CA ASP A 45 -9.27 13.52 -4.04
C ASP A 45 -9.43 15.05 -4.19
N PRO A 46 -8.73 15.71 -5.14
CA PRO A 46 -7.71 15.18 -6.04
C PRO A 46 -6.36 14.93 -5.36
N LEU A 47 -5.58 14.04 -5.97
CA LEU A 47 -4.15 13.91 -5.68
C LEU A 47 -3.34 14.76 -6.67
N PHE A 48 -2.48 15.63 -6.15
CA PHE A 48 -1.65 16.50 -6.98
C PHE A 48 -0.21 16.01 -7.07
N ILE A 49 0.42 16.20 -8.23
CA ILE A 49 1.87 16.06 -8.38
C ILE A 49 2.58 17.04 -7.44
N ASN A 50 3.75 16.65 -6.93
CA ASN A 50 4.62 17.47 -6.08
C ASN A 50 3.94 18.01 -4.80
N ARG A 51 2.85 17.38 -4.34
CA ARG A 51 2.17 17.73 -3.10
C ARG A 51 2.03 16.48 -2.23
N PRO A 52 2.53 16.49 -0.98
CA PRO A 52 2.34 15.36 -0.10
C PRO A 52 0.87 15.24 0.32
N PHE A 53 0.43 14.02 0.54
CA PHE A 53 -0.91 13.69 1.03
C PHE A 53 -0.85 12.53 2.02
N SER A 54 -1.93 12.32 2.77
CA SER A 54 -2.01 11.22 3.73
C SER A 54 -3.02 10.18 3.27
N LEU A 55 -2.65 8.91 3.42
CA LEU A 55 -3.56 7.78 3.28
C LEU A 55 -3.89 7.31 4.68
N ASP A 56 -5.15 7.52 5.08
CA ASP A 56 -5.61 7.28 6.44
C ASP A 56 -6.56 6.09 6.47
N MET A 57 -6.30 5.13 7.35
CA MET A 57 -7.21 4.03 7.66
C MET A 57 -7.66 4.18 9.11
N VAL A 58 -8.97 4.08 9.33
CA VAL A 58 -9.57 4.05 10.66
C VAL A 58 -10.16 2.68 10.91
N THR A 59 -10.03 2.15 12.11
CA THR A 59 -10.60 0.87 12.53
C THR A 59 -11.24 0.96 13.90
N ASP A 60 -12.30 0.18 14.11
CA ASP A 60 -12.92 -0.06 15.41
C ASP A 60 -12.40 -1.36 16.07
N ILE A 61 -11.46 -2.06 15.44
CA ILE A 61 -10.78 -3.21 16.05
C ILE A 61 -9.98 -2.70 17.26
N PRO A 62 -10.18 -3.27 18.46
CA PRO A 62 -9.40 -2.90 19.64
C PRO A 62 -7.90 -3.05 19.40
N ASP A 63 -7.11 -2.04 19.78
CA ASP A 63 -5.64 -2.04 19.61
C ASP A 63 -4.97 -3.30 20.19
N ALA A 64 -5.52 -3.86 21.28
CA ALA A 64 -5.04 -5.10 21.90
C ALA A 64 -5.22 -6.37 21.05
N LEU A 65 -6.11 -6.35 20.05
CA LEU A 65 -6.34 -7.46 19.13
C LEU A 65 -5.54 -7.32 17.84
N ILE A 66 -5.00 -6.14 17.54
CA ILE A 66 -4.26 -5.88 16.31
C ILE A 66 -2.83 -6.40 16.46
N GLN A 67 -2.44 -7.32 15.57
CA GLN A 67 -1.06 -7.80 15.47
C GLN A 67 -0.23 -6.87 14.58
N SER A 68 -0.77 -6.53 13.41
CA SER A 68 -0.10 -5.66 12.45
C SER A 68 -1.10 -4.96 11.52
N VAL A 69 -0.68 -3.79 11.03
CA VAL A 69 -1.38 -3.04 9.99
C VAL A 69 -0.39 -2.71 8.89
N SER A 70 -0.77 -3.01 7.66
CA SER A 70 0.06 -2.81 6.47
C SER A 70 -0.70 -2.05 5.39
N LEU A 71 0.01 -1.14 4.74
CA LEU A 71 -0.39 -0.53 3.47
C LEU A 71 0.34 -1.26 2.35
N LEU A 72 -0.41 -1.85 1.42
CA LEU A 72 0.14 -2.38 0.18
C LEU A 72 0.02 -1.28 -0.86
N PHE A 73 1.17 -0.78 -1.31
CA PHE A 73 1.26 0.42 -2.15
C PHE A 73 2.10 0.15 -3.40
N LYS A 74 1.64 0.65 -4.54
CA LYS A 74 2.46 0.76 -5.74
C LYS A 74 2.14 1.99 -6.56
N THR A 75 3.11 2.42 -7.35
CA THR A 75 2.88 3.35 -8.46
C THR A 75 2.74 2.57 -9.77
N ASP A 76 2.37 3.26 -10.85
CA ASP A 76 2.39 2.70 -12.22
C ASP A 76 3.79 2.37 -12.74
N GLN A 77 4.84 2.84 -12.07
CA GLN A 77 6.23 2.50 -12.41
C GLN A 77 6.77 1.31 -11.62
N MET A 78 6.01 0.81 -10.64
CA MET A 78 6.40 -0.36 -9.86
C MET A 78 5.74 -1.62 -10.43
N GLU A 79 6.52 -2.67 -10.63
CA GLU A 79 6.03 -3.97 -11.07
C GLU A 79 5.12 -4.59 -10.00
N ASN A 80 5.60 -4.60 -8.75
CA ASN A 80 4.96 -5.24 -7.61
C ASN A 80 4.52 -4.22 -6.55
N TYR A 81 3.55 -4.62 -5.72
CA TYR A 81 3.24 -3.90 -4.50
C TYR A 81 4.40 -3.96 -3.51
N ARG A 82 4.60 -2.85 -2.81
CA ARG A 82 5.42 -2.79 -1.61
C ARG A 82 4.51 -2.84 -0.41
N GLU A 83 4.86 -3.68 0.57
CA GLU A 83 4.20 -3.68 1.86
C GLU A 83 4.88 -2.68 2.79
N ILE A 84 4.09 -1.81 3.41
CA ILE A 84 4.54 -0.76 4.31
C ILE A 84 3.83 -0.96 5.65
N SER A 85 4.57 -1.36 6.67
CA SER A 85 4.03 -1.48 8.03
C SER A 85 3.68 -0.10 8.59
N LEU A 86 2.48 0.03 9.14
CA LEU A 86 1.97 1.26 9.71
C LEU A 86 1.98 1.21 11.23
N LYS A 87 2.42 2.30 11.84
CA LYS A 87 2.22 2.56 13.26
C LYS A 87 1.03 3.50 13.40
N GLY A 88 0.07 3.11 14.23
CA GLY A 88 -1.13 3.86 14.54
C GLY A 88 -1.42 3.81 16.03
N SER A 89 -2.43 4.55 16.45
CA SER A 89 -2.92 4.55 17.83
C SER A 89 -4.40 4.85 17.84
N HIS A 90 -5.16 4.23 18.74
CA HIS A 90 -6.59 4.49 18.92
C HIS A 90 -7.36 4.31 17.60
N GLY A 91 -7.06 3.22 16.89
CA GLY A 91 -7.71 2.88 15.62
C GLY A 91 -7.33 3.74 14.41
N LEU A 92 -6.50 4.79 14.53
CA LEU A 92 -6.05 5.59 13.39
C LEU A 92 -4.64 5.20 12.93
N TYR A 93 -4.52 4.85 11.65
CA TYR A 93 -3.27 4.51 10.97
C TYR A 93 -3.09 5.43 9.76
N ARG A 94 -1.94 6.11 9.68
CA ARG A 94 -1.68 7.13 8.65
C ARG A 94 -0.36 6.87 7.96
N PHE A 95 -0.38 6.89 6.63
CA PHE A 95 0.83 6.93 5.81
C PHE A 95 0.91 8.26 5.05
N LYS A 96 1.97 9.03 5.29
CA LYS A 96 2.22 10.28 4.55
C LYS A 96 3.02 9.98 3.29
N VAL A 97 2.35 10.07 2.14
CA VAL A 97 2.98 9.91 0.84
C VAL A 97 3.70 11.20 0.47
N LYS A 98 4.99 11.09 0.21
CA LYS A 98 5.80 12.14 -0.40
C LYS A 98 6.05 11.76 -1.85
N THR A 99 5.48 12.53 -2.79
CA THR A 99 5.42 12.15 -4.22
C THR A 99 6.79 12.09 -4.90
N ASP A 100 7.78 12.76 -4.34
CA ASP A 100 9.19 12.73 -4.75
C ASP A 100 9.89 11.40 -4.38
N GLU A 101 9.48 10.75 -3.28
CA GLU A 101 10.02 9.44 -2.86
C GLU A 101 9.37 8.27 -3.64
N PHE A 102 8.22 8.49 -4.27
CA PHE A 102 7.45 7.47 -5.00
C PHE A 102 7.14 7.93 -6.43
N PRO A 103 8.08 7.76 -7.38
CA PRO A 103 7.91 8.23 -8.74
C PRO A 103 6.79 7.46 -9.46
N GLY A 104 6.00 8.19 -10.24
CA GLY A 104 4.85 7.66 -10.98
C GLY A 104 3.84 8.74 -11.33
N LYS A 105 2.84 8.36 -12.13
CA LYS A 105 1.69 9.20 -12.52
C LYS A 105 0.39 8.76 -11.86
N SER A 106 0.39 7.59 -11.22
CA SER A 106 -0.75 7.08 -10.47
C SER A 106 -0.31 6.18 -9.33
N ILE A 107 -1.21 5.99 -8.37
CA ILE A 107 -1.05 5.06 -7.27
C ILE A 107 -2.14 3.99 -7.31
N ASN A 108 -1.77 2.83 -6.78
CA ASN A 108 -2.68 1.75 -6.50
C ASN A 108 -2.37 1.22 -5.09
N TYR A 109 -3.37 1.15 -4.22
CA TYR A 109 -3.14 0.71 -2.84
C TYR A 109 -4.36 0.13 -2.14
N PHE A 110 -4.11 -0.59 -1.05
CA PHE A 110 -5.12 -1.07 -0.11
C PHE A 110 -4.47 -1.33 1.26
N PHE A 111 -5.30 -1.42 2.30
CA PHE A 111 -4.87 -1.72 3.66
C PHE A 111 -5.21 -3.15 4.05
N VAL A 112 -4.38 -3.74 4.89
CA VAL A 112 -4.60 -5.05 5.51
C VAL A 112 -4.31 -4.95 7.00
N VAL A 113 -5.17 -5.56 7.81
CA VAL A 113 -4.98 -5.71 9.26
C VAL A 113 -4.99 -7.19 9.59
N TYR A 114 -3.96 -7.64 10.29
CA TYR A 114 -3.88 -8.97 10.87
C TYR A 114 -4.17 -8.88 12.37
N THR A 115 -5.04 -9.74 12.87
CA THR A 115 -5.32 -9.84 14.31
C THR A 115 -4.47 -10.93 14.98
N ASN A 116 -4.33 -10.83 16.30
CA ASN A 116 -3.63 -11.84 17.10
C ASN A 116 -4.28 -13.23 17.01
N GLU A 117 -5.56 -13.30 16.64
CA GLU A 117 -6.34 -14.53 16.46
C GLU A 117 -6.22 -15.10 15.03
N GLY A 118 -5.43 -14.45 14.16
CA GLY A 118 -5.19 -14.89 12.79
C GLY A 118 -6.24 -14.45 11.78
N GLU A 119 -7.16 -13.56 12.17
CA GLU A 119 -8.12 -12.96 11.24
C GLU A 119 -7.44 -11.92 10.34
N ILE A 120 -7.99 -11.74 9.14
CA ILE A 120 -7.49 -10.78 8.16
C ILE A 120 -8.65 -9.89 7.73
N TYR A 121 -8.45 -8.59 7.92
CA TYR A 121 -9.35 -7.54 7.44
C TYR A 121 -8.66 -6.74 6.35
N GLY A 122 -9.41 -6.22 5.39
CA GLY A 122 -8.88 -5.45 4.28
C GLY A 122 -9.77 -4.27 3.93
N ALA A 123 -9.17 -3.20 3.40
CA ALA A 123 -9.92 -2.04 2.92
C ALA A 123 -9.28 -1.36 1.70
N PRO A 124 -10.09 -0.86 0.76
CA PRO A 124 -11.54 -1.01 0.71
C PRO A 124 -11.96 -2.37 0.13
N LEU A 125 -13.20 -2.78 0.42
CA LEU A 125 -13.81 -4.00 -0.12
C LEU A 125 -14.83 -3.65 -1.21
N ASP A 126 -15.00 -4.54 -2.19
CA ASP A 126 -16.12 -4.51 -3.13
C ASP A 126 -17.40 -5.07 -2.50
N SER A 127 -18.48 -5.09 -3.28
CA SER A 127 -19.79 -5.61 -2.84
C SER A 127 -19.80 -7.11 -2.50
N LYS A 128 -18.72 -7.84 -2.82
CA LYS A 128 -18.57 -9.28 -2.51
C LYS A 128 -17.72 -9.50 -1.24
N GLY A 129 -17.18 -8.43 -0.66
CA GLY A 129 -16.24 -8.51 0.46
C GLY A 129 -14.82 -8.87 0.04
N ILE A 130 -14.45 -8.61 -1.22
CA ILE A 130 -13.10 -8.83 -1.75
C ILE A 130 -12.37 -7.49 -1.80
N ILE A 131 -11.07 -7.47 -1.50
CA ILE A 131 -10.28 -6.24 -1.59
C ILE A 131 -10.38 -5.65 -2.99
N SER A 132 -10.76 -4.38 -3.05
CA SER A 132 -10.83 -3.59 -4.28
C SER A 132 -9.83 -2.43 -4.19
N PRO A 133 -8.60 -2.60 -4.70
CA PRO A 133 -7.57 -1.59 -4.53
C PRO A 133 -7.97 -0.22 -5.09
N VAL A 134 -7.65 0.83 -4.33
CA VAL A 134 -7.89 2.22 -4.74
C VAL A 134 -6.90 2.60 -5.83
N LYS A 135 -7.41 3.08 -6.97
CA LYS A 135 -6.60 3.58 -8.08
C LYS A 135 -6.83 5.08 -8.25
N ARG A 136 -5.76 5.89 -8.18
CA ARG A 136 -5.84 7.35 -8.33
C ARG A 136 -4.71 7.87 -9.20
N LYS A 137 -5.03 8.83 -10.08
CA LYS A 137 -4.03 9.55 -10.91
C LYS A 137 -3.57 10.80 -10.19
N PHE A 138 -2.31 11.16 -10.36
CA PHE A 138 -1.81 12.46 -9.96
C PHE A 138 -2.17 13.51 -11.01
N LEU A 139 -2.65 14.66 -10.56
CA LEU A 139 -3.03 15.78 -11.40
C LEU A 139 -2.03 16.91 -11.27
N ASP A 140 -1.81 17.63 -12.36
CA ASP A 140 -1.18 18.95 -12.30
C ASP A 140 -2.17 19.93 -11.62
N PRO A 141 -1.78 20.57 -10.50
CA PRO A 141 -2.66 21.48 -9.78
C PRO A 141 -3.05 22.71 -10.61
N ILE A 142 -2.13 23.27 -11.41
CA ILE A 142 -2.41 24.43 -12.27
C ILE A 142 -3.47 24.05 -13.30
N GLN A 143 -3.25 22.95 -14.02
CA GLN A 143 -4.21 22.49 -15.02
C GLN A 143 -5.58 22.12 -14.42
N TYR A 144 -5.60 21.56 -13.21
CA TYR A 144 -6.84 21.21 -12.51
C TYR A 144 -7.69 22.46 -12.22
N TYR A 145 -7.09 23.49 -11.62
CA TYR A 145 -7.83 24.70 -11.25
C TYR A 145 -8.22 25.54 -12.47
N ASP A 146 -7.40 25.57 -13.52
CA ASP A 146 -7.75 26.22 -14.79
C ASP A 146 -8.99 25.59 -15.44
N ARG A 147 -9.06 24.24 -15.48
CA ARG A 147 -10.24 23.53 -15.98
C ARG A 147 -11.47 23.81 -15.10
N LYS A 148 -11.31 23.78 -13.78
CA LYS A 148 -12.42 24.04 -12.84
C LYS A 148 -12.99 25.45 -12.99
N LYS A 149 -12.12 26.44 -13.22
CA LYS A 149 -12.54 27.83 -13.47
C LYS A 149 -13.38 27.95 -14.74
N ARG A 150 -12.99 27.27 -15.82
CA ARG A 150 -13.73 27.29 -17.10
C ARG A 150 -15.09 26.60 -17.03
N LEU A 151 -15.24 25.58 -16.18
CA LEU A 151 -16.50 24.83 -16.03
C LEU A 151 -17.53 25.53 -15.13
N ASN A 152 -17.08 26.47 -14.30
CA ASN A 152 -17.93 27.25 -13.40
C ASN A 152 -18.31 28.63 -13.99
N GLN A 153 -17.99 28.85 -15.27
CA GLN A 153 -18.40 30.00 -16.07
C GLN A 153 -19.53 29.57 -17.00
#